data_AF-A0A6J5XSS2-F1
#
_entry.id   AF-A0A6J5XSS2-F1
#
_cell.length_a   1.000
_cell.length_b   1.000
_cell.length_c   1.000
_cell.angle_alpha   90.00
_cell.angle_beta   90.00
_cell.angle_gamma   90.00
#
_symmetry.space_group_name_H-M   'P 1'
#
loop_
_entity.id
_entity.type
_entity.pdbx_description
1 polymer ?
#
loop_
_entity_poly.entity_id
_entity_poly.type
_entity_poly.pdbx_seq_one_letter_code
_entity_poly.pdbx_strand_id
1 'polypeptide(L)'
;MRIPLLSWLFLVPIYYVSLSFHVFVVSSQCPSDEQFLLLQLKNTLQFDSAKSNKLKQWKNGPDYCSWEGVSCKDGCVSHLDLSSESISGGLDNSSALFDLQHIENLNLAYNNFNNTQIPSKFDKLTNLSYLNLSNAGFVGQIPIEISLLKRLVTLDLSTLYFPGTPSLKLENPHLNVLIGNLSELIELHLDGVNISAHGAQWVPSYIIFTAKVEGVELVQF
;
A
#
# COMPACT_ATOMS: atom_id res chain seq x y z
N MET A 1 53.97 18.09 -76.80
CA MET A 1 54.30 18.62 -75.46
C MET A 1 53.07 19.36 -74.93
N ARG A 2 52.53 18.90 -73.79
CA ARG A 2 51.62 19.57 -72.84
C ARG A 2 50.15 19.84 -73.23
N ILE A 3 49.29 19.05 -72.59
CA ILE A 3 47.85 19.25 -72.31
C ILE A 3 47.73 19.98 -70.96
N PRO A 4 46.78 20.91 -70.75
CA PRO A 4 46.22 21.18 -69.42
C PRO A 4 44.73 20.79 -69.39
N LEU A 5 44.37 19.72 -68.71
CA LEU A 5 43.89 19.66 -67.31
C LEU A 5 42.51 20.30 -67.11
N LEU A 6 41.49 19.45 -67.25
CA LEU A 6 40.13 19.64 -66.76
C LEU A 6 40.16 20.03 -65.27
N SER A 7 39.53 21.16 -64.94
CA SER A 7 39.14 21.47 -63.57
C SER A 7 37.88 20.68 -63.24
N TRP A 8 38.04 19.53 -62.60
CA TRP A 8 36.95 18.80 -61.95
C TRP A 8 36.61 19.54 -60.65
N LEU A 9 35.59 20.39 -60.71
CA LEU A 9 34.94 20.91 -59.51
C LEU A 9 34.30 19.73 -58.77
N PHE A 10 34.85 19.46 -57.60
CA PHE A 10 34.52 18.38 -56.69
C PHE A 10 33.02 18.34 -56.35
N LEU A 11 32.34 17.26 -56.76
CA LEU A 11 31.06 16.86 -56.18
C LEU A 11 31.34 16.25 -54.80
N VAL A 12 31.26 17.06 -53.74
CA VAL A 12 31.24 16.54 -52.37
C VAL A 12 29.81 16.15 -52.04
N PRO A 13 29.50 14.87 -51.76
CA PRO A 13 28.17 14.48 -51.33
C PRO A 13 27.97 14.97 -49.90
N ILE A 14 27.02 15.88 -49.68
CA ILE A 14 26.62 16.34 -48.36
C ILE A 14 25.89 15.16 -47.68
N TYR A 15 26.64 14.40 -46.89
CA TYR A 15 26.10 13.31 -46.09
C TYR A 15 25.33 13.93 -44.92
N TYR A 16 24.01 14.07 -45.07
CA TYR A 16 23.12 14.51 -44.00
C TYR A 16 23.04 13.40 -42.94
N VAL A 17 23.83 13.54 -41.86
CA VAL A 17 23.65 12.73 -40.66
C VAL A 17 22.41 13.27 -39.93
N SER A 18 21.27 12.62 -40.14
CA SER A 18 20.08 12.83 -39.32
C SER A 18 20.37 12.31 -37.91
N LEU A 19 20.81 13.17 -36.99
CA LEU A 19 20.76 12.88 -35.55
C LEU A 19 19.29 12.92 -35.12
N SER A 20 18.63 11.76 -35.13
CA SER A 20 17.37 11.60 -34.42
C SER A 20 17.65 11.65 -32.92
N PHE A 21 17.39 12.80 -32.31
CA PHE A 21 17.27 12.90 -30.85
C PHE A 21 16.03 12.12 -30.43
N HIS A 22 16.20 10.83 -30.11
CA HIS A 22 15.20 10.11 -29.35
C HIS A 22 15.20 10.69 -27.94
N VAL A 23 14.24 11.59 -27.68
CA VAL A 23 13.82 11.87 -26.31
C VAL A 23 13.25 10.57 -25.79
N PHE A 24 14.06 9.80 -25.08
CA PHE A 24 13.52 8.77 -24.20
C PHE A 24 12.74 9.53 -23.14
N VAL A 25 11.42 9.52 -23.27
CA VAL A 25 10.56 9.76 -22.12
C VAL A 25 10.93 8.66 -21.15
N VAL A 26 11.73 9.00 -20.14
CA VAL A 26 11.92 8.13 -18.98
C VAL A 26 10.58 8.18 -18.25
N SER A 27 9.62 7.39 -18.73
CA SER A 27 8.57 6.90 -17.86
C SER A 27 9.32 6.20 -16.74
N SER A 28 9.02 6.52 -15.48
CA SER A 28 9.34 5.64 -14.37
C SER A 28 8.63 4.31 -14.66
N GLN A 29 9.28 3.45 -15.45
CA GLN A 29 8.70 2.18 -15.87
C GLN A 29 8.61 1.34 -14.60
N CYS A 30 7.39 0.92 -14.26
CA CYS A 30 7.15 0.07 -13.10
C CYS A 30 8.11 -1.14 -13.16
N PRO A 31 8.98 -1.35 -12.16
CA PRO A 31 10.04 -2.37 -12.23
C PRO A 31 9.54 -3.82 -12.16
N SER A 32 8.25 -4.04 -11.92
CA SER A 32 7.61 -5.33 -11.65
C SER A 32 6.46 -5.59 -12.64
N ASP A 33 6.26 -6.85 -13.02
CA ASP A 33 4.99 -7.30 -13.60
C ASP A 33 3.92 -7.24 -12.48
N GLU A 34 3.39 -6.05 -12.20
CA GLU A 34 2.40 -5.78 -11.15
C GLU A 34 1.18 -6.70 -11.27
N GLN A 35 0.75 -7.00 -12.50
CA GLN A 35 -0.30 -7.98 -12.76
C GLN A 35 0.03 -9.36 -12.18
N PHE A 36 1.27 -9.82 -12.37
CA PHE A 36 1.70 -11.11 -11.86
C PHE A 36 1.62 -11.13 -10.34
N LEU A 37 2.07 -10.07 -9.67
CA LEU A 37 1.97 -9.91 -8.21
C LEU A 37 0.52 -9.89 -7.73
N LEU A 38 -0.37 -9.16 -8.40
CA LEU A 38 -1.81 -9.15 -8.09
C LEU A 38 -2.45 -10.53 -8.23
N LEU A 39 -2.11 -11.27 -9.29
CA LEU A 39 -2.60 -12.64 -9.49
C LEU A 39 -2.01 -13.62 -8.47
N GLN A 40 -0.73 -13.48 -8.13
CA GLN A 40 -0.12 -14.27 -7.05
C GLN A 40 -0.80 -14.00 -5.72
N LEU A 41 -1.00 -12.72 -5.36
CA LEU A 41 -1.74 -12.30 -4.17
C LEU A 41 -3.13 -12.94 -4.13
N LYS A 42 -3.91 -12.79 -5.20
CA LYS A 42 -5.24 -13.41 -5.32
C LYS A 42 -5.19 -14.92 -5.08
N ASN A 43 -4.23 -15.62 -5.67
CA ASN A 43 -4.14 -17.08 -5.58
C ASN A 43 -3.74 -17.57 -4.18
N THR A 44 -3.03 -16.74 -3.40
CA THR A 44 -2.64 -17.07 -2.03
C THR A 44 -3.72 -16.73 -1.00
N LEU A 45 -4.58 -15.74 -1.29
CA LEU A 45 -5.67 -15.34 -0.41
C LEU A 45 -6.74 -16.44 -0.31
N GLN A 46 -7.19 -16.69 0.91
CA GLN A 46 -8.36 -17.53 1.16
C GLN A 46 -9.57 -16.61 1.20
N PHE A 47 -10.54 -16.79 0.31
CA PHE A 47 -11.75 -15.97 0.26
C PHE A 47 -12.95 -16.73 -0.29
N ASP A 48 -14.16 -16.31 0.08
CA ASP A 48 -15.40 -16.87 -0.47
C ASP A 48 -15.68 -16.27 -1.86
N SER A 49 -15.37 -17.02 -2.91
CA SER A 49 -15.57 -16.57 -4.30
C SER A 49 -17.04 -16.29 -4.65
N ALA A 50 -18.02 -16.84 -3.92
CA ALA A 50 -19.44 -16.55 -4.18
C ALA A 50 -19.84 -15.17 -3.64
N LYS A 51 -19.14 -14.67 -2.61
CA LYS A 51 -19.39 -13.38 -1.95
C LYS A 51 -18.45 -12.26 -2.41
N SER A 52 -17.25 -12.61 -2.86
CA SER A 52 -16.31 -11.65 -3.45
C SER A 52 -16.95 -10.94 -4.64
N ASN A 53 -16.77 -9.62 -4.73
CA ASN A 53 -17.20 -8.84 -5.89
C ASN A 53 -16.01 -8.51 -6.80
N LYS A 54 -14.85 -8.26 -6.21
CA LYS A 54 -13.64 -7.78 -6.90
C LYS A 54 -12.74 -8.94 -7.33
N LEU A 55 -12.22 -9.70 -6.37
CA LEU A 55 -11.24 -10.78 -6.57
C LEU A 55 -11.75 -11.86 -7.53
N LYS A 56 -13.04 -12.22 -7.51
CA LYS A 56 -13.60 -13.21 -8.45
C LYS A 56 -13.41 -12.82 -9.92
N GLN A 57 -13.34 -11.52 -10.24
CA GLN A 57 -13.25 -11.01 -11.60
C GLN A 57 -11.82 -10.92 -12.13
N TRP A 58 -10.83 -10.83 -11.23
CA TRP A 58 -9.42 -10.67 -11.60
C TRP A 58 -8.93 -11.88 -12.41
N LYS A 59 -8.43 -11.64 -13.62
CA LYS A 59 -8.01 -12.68 -14.56
C LYS A 59 -6.92 -12.13 -15.47
N ASN A 60 -6.02 -12.99 -15.94
CA ASN A 60 -4.97 -12.57 -16.85
C ASN A 60 -5.55 -11.81 -18.08
N GLY A 61 -5.01 -10.64 -18.39
CA GLY A 61 -5.56 -9.74 -19.40
C GLY A 61 -4.76 -8.45 -19.56
N PRO A 62 -4.97 -7.67 -20.63
CA PRO A 62 -4.09 -6.55 -20.99
C PRO A 62 -4.18 -5.33 -20.06
N ASP A 63 -5.22 -5.23 -19.22
CA ASP A 63 -5.46 -4.06 -18.37
C ASP A 63 -5.86 -4.48 -16.96
N TYR A 64 -4.87 -4.64 -16.08
CA TYR A 64 -5.10 -4.92 -14.66
C TYR A 64 -5.44 -3.65 -13.86
N CYS A 65 -5.15 -2.46 -14.40
CA CYS A 65 -5.46 -1.19 -13.79
C CYS A 65 -6.97 -0.89 -13.83
N SER A 66 -7.71 -1.56 -14.72
CA SER A 66 -9.17 -1.51 -14.76
C SER A 66 -9.85 -2.57 -13.90
N TRP A 67 -9.11 -3.40 -13.15
CA TRP A 67 -9.72 -4.39 -12.28
C TRP A 67 -10.41 -3.69 -11.12
N GLU A 68 -11.59 -4.17 -10.75
CA GLU A 68 -12.31 -3.64 -9.60
C GLU A 68 -11.43 -3.76 -8.33
N GLY A 69 -11.30 -2.66 -7.59
CA GLY A 69 -10.40 -2.57 -6.44
C GLY A 69 -8.93 -2.28 -6.78
N VAL A 70 -8.55 -2.09 -8.05
CA VAL A 70 -7.19 -1.71 -8.44
C VAL A 70 -7.22 -0.31 -9.06
N SER A 71 -6.25 0.53 -8.74
CA SER A 71 -6.00 1.76 -9.50
C SER A 71 -4.50 2.01 -9.66
N CYS A 72 -4.12 2.48 -10.84
CA CYS A 72 -2.72 2.69 -11.19
C CYS A 72 -2.37 4.17 -11.32
N LYS A 73 -1.13 4.49 -11.00
CA LYS A 73 -0.50 5.79 -11.22
C LYS A 73 0.79 5.53 -11.97
N ASP A 74 0.95 6.18 -13.12
CA ASP A 74 2.10 5.99 -14.01
C ASP A 74 2.36 4.52 -14.39
N GLY A 75 1.29 3.72 -14.48
CA GLY A 75 1.36 2.29 -14.81
C GLY A 75 1.75 1.36 -13.65
N CYS A 76 1.91 1.86 -12.42
CA CYS A 76 2.10 1.05 -11.22
C CYS A 76 0.84 0.97 -10.36
N VAL A 77 0.61 -0.14 -9.65
CA VAL A 77 -0.49 -0.24 -8.68
C VAL A 77 -0.23 0.75 -7.55
N SER A 78 -1.14 1.71 -7.42
CA SER A 78 -1.07 2.80 -6.43
C SER A 78 -2.18 2.68 -5.39
N HIS A 79 -3.33 2.13 -5.76
CA HIS A 79 -4.45 1.91 -4.85
C HIS A 79 -4.89 0.46 -4.97
N LEU A 80 -5.05 -0.19 -3.82
CA LEU A 80 -5.53 -1.55 -3.71
C LEU A 80 -6.64 -1.61 -2.66
N ASP A 81 -7.86 -1.80 -3.11
CA ASP A 81 -9.05 -1.93 -2.29
C ASP A 81 -9.60 -3.36 -2.36
N LEU A 82 -9.30 -4.13 -1.33
CA LEU A 82 -9.81 -5.48 -1.09
C LEU A 82 -10.79 -5.52 0.09
N SER A 83 -11.42 -4.39 0.42
CA SER A 83 -12.41 -4.36 1.49
C SER A 83 -13.63 -5.23 1.16
N SER A 84 -14.21 -5.85 2.18
CA SER A 84 -15.45 -6.63 2.06
C SER A 84 -15.39 -7.80 1.05
N GLU A 85 -14.21 -8.38 0.83
CA GLU A 85 -14.01 -9.48 -0.12
C GLU A 85 -14.17 -10.88 0.49
N SER A 86 -14.65 -10.95 1.74
CA SER A 86 -14.78 -12.20 2.51
C SER A 86 -13.46 -12.96 2.62
N ILE A 87 -12.33 -12.24 2.71
CA ILE A 87 -11.00 -12.82 2.89
C ILE A 87 -10.91 -13.37 4.32
N SER A 88 -10.39 -14.60 4.44
CA SER A 88 -10.31 -15.34 5.70
C SER A 88 -8.91 -15.83 6.07
N GLY A 89 -7.92 -15.58 5.22
CA GLY A 89 -6.53 -15.98 5.42
C GLY A 89 -5.66 -15.74 4.19
N GLY A 90 -4.42 -16.23 4.23
CA GLY A 90 -3.47 -16.10 3.12
C GLY A 90 -2.68 -14.78 3.10
N LEU A 91 -2.78 -13.98 4.17
CA LEU A 91 -1.97 -12.79 4.37
C LEU A 91 -0.95 -13.04 5.49
N ASP A 92 0.27 -13.41 5.11
CA ASP A 92 1.42 -13.61 6.00
C ASP A 92 2.64 -12.80 5.51
N ASN A 93 3.76 -12.88 6.24
CA ASN A 93 5.00 -12.15 5.91
C ASN A 93 5.62 -12.49 4.53
N SER A 94 5.13 -13.51 3.82
CA SER A 94 5.57 -13.89 2.48
C SER A 94 4.57 -13.51 1.38
N SER A 95 3.48 -12.83 1.74
CA SER A 95 2.45 -12.42 0.79
C SER A 95 3.01 -11.48 -0.28
N ALA A 96 2.62 -11.74 -1.54
CA ALA A 96 2.94 -10.89 -2.70
C ALA A 96 2.43 -9.45 -2.56
N LEU A 97 1.52 -9.18 -1.60
CA LEU A 97 1.12 -7.81 -1.23
C LEU A 97 2.33 -6.92 -0.94
N PHE A 98 3.35 -7.45 -0.24
CA PHE A 98 4.51 -6.67 0.20
C PHE A 98 5.52 -6.40 -0.92
N ASP A 99 5.32 -6.98 -2.09
CA ASP A 99 6.12 -6.72 -3.29
C ASP A 99 5.52 -5.60 -4.17
N LEU A 100 4.26 -5.19 -3.91
CA LEU A 100 3.59 -4.06 -4.57
C LEU A 100 4.03 -2.72 -3.96
N GLN A 101 5.32 -2.39 -4.11
CA GLN A 101 5.99 -1.29 -3.38
C GLN A 101 5.56 0.13 -3.78
N HIS A 102 4.77 0.26 -4.86
CA HIS A 102 4.23 1.54 -5.33
C HIS A 102 2.86 1.88 -4.72
N ILE A 103 2.28 0.99 -3.91
CA ILE A 103 0.98 1.24 -3.27
C ILE A 103 1.09 2.46 -2.34
N GLU A 104 0.20 3.42 -2.58
CA GLU A 104 -0.03 4.61 -1.78
C GLU A 104 -1.26 4.42 -0.87
N ASN A 105 -2.24 3.62 -1.30
CA ASN A 105 -3.50 3.40 -0.58
C ASN A 105 -3.89 1.92 -0.52
N LEU A 106 -4.00 1.38 0.69
CA LEU A 106 -4.37 -0.03 0.92
C LEU A 106 -5.58 -0.12 1.85
N ASN A 107 -6.64 -0.78 1.36
CA ASN A 107 -7.84 -1.05 2.14
C ASN A 107 -8.11 -2.56 2.22
N LEU A 108 -8.06 -3.12 3.42
CA LEU A 108 -8.38 -4.51 3.75
C LEU A 108 -9.59 -4.61 4.69
N ALA A 109 -10.32 -3.51 4.90
CA ALA A 109 -11.38 -3.41 5.89
C ALA A 109 -12.52 -4.42 5.66
N TYR A 110 -13.25 -4.74 6.73
CA TYR A 110 -14.45 -5.59 6.66
C TYR A 110 -14.22 -6.98 6.03
N ASN A 111 -13.02 -7.52 6.18
CA ASN A 111 -12.73 -8.94 5.96
C ASN A 111 -12.79 -9.72 7.29
N ASN A 112 -12.45 -11.00 7.28
CA ASN A 112 -12.40 -11.80 8.50
C ASN A 112 -11.19 -12.73 8.51
N PHE A 113 -10.00 -12.18 8.72
CA PHE A 113 -8.72 -12.89 8.82
C PHE A 113 -8.63 -13.87 10.00
N ASN A 114 -9.75 -14.31 10.59
CA ASN A 114 -9.86 -15.44 11.51
C ASN A 114 -8.91 -15.37 12.70
N ASN A 115 -8.79 -14.19 13.32
CA ASN A 115 -7.94 -13.96 14.48
C ASN A 115 -6.46 -14.24 14.20
N THR A 116 -5.98 -13.99 12.99
CA THR A 116 -4.53 -13.97 12.71
C THR A 116 -3.91 -12.65 13.15
N GLN A 117 -2.58 -12.66 13.28
CA GLN A 117 -1.81 -11.44 13.54
C GLN A 117 -1.59 -10.64 12.25
N ILE A 118 -1.48 -9.32 12.40
CA ILE A 118 -1.04 -8.44 11.31
C ILE A 118 0.40 -8.82 10.94
N PRO A 119 0.73 -9.09 9.66
CA PRO A 119 2.10 -9.36 9.23
C PRO A 119 3.05 -8.19 9.57
N SER A 120 4.30 -8.49 9.89
CA SER A 120 5.30 -7.46 10.19
C SER A 120 5.91 -6.80 8.95
N LYS A 121 5.51 -7.20 7.73
CA LYS A 121 6.13 -6.74 6.47
C LYS A 121 5.57 -5.45 5.89
N PHE A 122 4.73 -4.73 6.62
CA PHE A 122 4.25 -3.41 6.19
C PHE A 122 5.40 -2.41 5.97
N ASP A 123 6.58 -2.61 6.58
CA ASP A 123 7.79 -1.81 6.33
C ASP A 123 8.20 -1.74 4.86
N LYS A 124 7.79 -2.72 4.04
CA LYS A 124 8.07 -2.76 2.59
C LYS A 124 7.26 -1.76 1.78
N LEU A 125 6.08 -1.38 2.26
CA LEU A 125 5.15 -0.53 1.54
C LEU A 125 5.40 0.95 1.86
N THR A 126 6.65 1.40 1.64
CA THR A 126 7.15 2.71 2.09
C THR A 126 6.43 3.93 1.50
N ASN A 127 5.65 3.75 0.43
CA ASN A 127 4.84 4.78 -0.20
C ASN A 127 3.43 4.92 0.39
N LEU A 128 3.02 4.04 1.31
CA LEU A 128 1.69 4.09 1.92
C LEU A 128 1.43 5.43 2.61
N SER A 129 0.30 6.02 2.21
CA SER A 129 -0.31 7.20 2.79
C SER A 129 -1.64 6.89 3.49
N TYR A 130 -2.34 5.84 3.06
CA TYR A 130 -3.58 5.38 3.68
C TYR A 130 -3.51 3.87 3.93
N LEU A 131 -3.74 3.45 5.17
CA LEU A 131 -3.85 2.05 5.55
C LEU A 131 -5.12 1.82 6.38
N ASN A 132 -6.04 1.03 5.85
CA ASN A 132 -7.25 0.64 6.56
C ASN A 132 -7.31 -0.88 6.76
N LEU A 133 -7.20 -1.31 8.02
CA LEU A 133 -7.33 -2.70 8.47
C LEU A 133 -8.57 -2.88 9.37
N SER A 134 -9.48 -1.91 9.37
CA SER A 134 -10.61 -1.87 10.30
C SER A 134 -11.54 -3.07 10.12
N ASN A 135 -12.04 -3.59 11.25
CA ASN A 135 -13.04 -4.66 11.28
C ASN A 135 -12.65 -5.87 10.41
N ALA A 136 -11.35 -6.15 10.29
CA ALA A 136 -10.84 -7.20 9.41
C ALA A 136 -10.59 -8.53 10.14
N GLY A 137 -10.83 -8.61 11.45
CA GLY A 137 -10.64 -9.83 12.24
C GLY A 137 -9.18 -10.14 12.60
N PHE A 138 -8.28 -9.16 12.53
CA PHE A 138 -6.92 -9.28 13.06
C PHE A 138 -6.90 -9.16 14.60
N VAL A 139 -5.95 -9.84 15.24
CA VAL A 139 -5.78 -9.83 16.70
C VAL A 139 -4.30 -9.84 17.09
N GLY A 140 -4.01 -9.66 18.38
CA GLY A 140 -2.65 -9.69 18.89
C GLY A 140 -1.94 -8.34 18.75
N GLN A 141 -0.63 -8.35 18.96
CA GLN A 141 0.17 -7.12 18.99
C GLN A 141 0.26 -6.48 17.60
N ILE A 142 -0.03 -5.18 17.53
CA ILE A 142 0.21 -4.37 16.33
C ILE A 142 1.73 -4.31 16.07
N PRO A 143 2.22 -4.69 14.88
CA PRO A 143 3.64 -4.74 14.56
C PRO A 143 4.25 -3.33 14.52
N ILE A 144 5.44 -3.17 15.11
CA ILE A 144 6.15 -1.89 15.15
C ILE A 144 6.60 -1.43 13.77
N GLU A 145 6.68 -2.34 12.82
CA GLU A 145 7.05 -2.08 11.43
C GLU A 145 6.08 -1.11 10.73
N ILE A 146 4.83 -0.98 11.20
CA ILE A 146 3.91 0.07 10.73
C ILE A 146 4.50 1.47 11.01
N SER A 147 5.26 1.65 12.09
CA SER A 147 5.92 2.93 12.42
C SER A 147 7.03 3.35 11.43
N LEU A 148 7.43 2.44 10.54
CA LEU A 148 8.41 2.73 9.48
C LEU A 148 7.76 3.39 8.27
N LEU A 149 6.43 3.43 8.18
CA LEU A 149 5.66 4.08 7.13
C LEU A 149 5.63 5.61 7.32
N LYS A 150 6.74 6.28 7.01
CA LYS A 150 6.90 7.73 7.28
C LYS A 150 5.93 8.65 6.53
N ARG A 151 5.35 8.15 5.44
CA ARG A 151 4.38 8.87 4.58
C ARG A 151 2.92 8.60 4.97
N LEU A 152 2.68 7.81 6.01
CA LEU A 152 1.34 7.40 6.40
C LEU A 152 0.59 8.58 7.01
N VAL A 153 -0.52 8.96 6.37
CA VAL A 153 -1.40 10.07 6.76
C VAL A 153 -2.61 9.56 7.54
N THR A 154 -3.19 8.45 7.11
CA THR A 154 -4.35 7.82 7.76
C THR A 154 -4.06 6.37 8.10
N LEU A 155 -4.26 6.02 9.37
CA LEU A 155 -4.17 4.65 9.88
C LEU A 155 -5.46 4.29 10.61
N ASP A 156 -6.18 3.31 10.09
CA ASP A 156 -7.38 2.77 10.72
C ASP A 156 -7.17 1.31 11.11
N LEU A 157 -7.12 1.07 12.42
CA LEU A 157 -7.01 -0.26 13.05
C LEU A 157 -8.25 -0.57 13.91
N SER A 158 -9.33 0.20 13.73
CA SER A 158 -10.52 0.09 14.56
C SER A 158 -11.19 -1.28 14.42
N THR A 159 -11.77 -1.79 15.49
CA THR A 159 -12.50 -3.05 15.51
C THR A 159 -13.71 -2.96 16.43
N LEU A 160 -14.74 -3.75 16.14
CA LEU A 160 -15.83 -3.93 17.07
C LEU A 160 -15.31 -4.68 18.31
N TYR A 161 -15.35 -4.00 19.46
CA TYR A 161 -15.00 -4.61 20.73
C TYR A 161 -16.12 -5.52 21.21
N PHE A 162 -15.82 -6.81 21.36
CA PHE A 162 -16.69 -7.77 22.03
C PHE A 162 -15.96 -8.30 23.28
N PRO A 163 -16.55 -8.17 24.48
CA PRO A 163 -15.95 -8.72 25.70
C PRO A 163 -15.66 -10.21 25.56
N GLY A 164 -14.43 -10.63 25.88
CA GLY A 164 -14.00 -12.04 25.85
C GLY A 164 -13.52 -12.54 24.49
N THR A 165 -13.54 -11.74 23.42
CA THR A 165 -12.89 -12.10 22.16
C THR A 165 -11.44 -11.59 22.11
N PRO A 166 -10.52 -12.28 21.42
CA PRO A 166 -9.20 -11.73 21.18
C PRO A 166 -9.31 -10.41 20.40
N SER A 167 -8.47 -9.43 20.75
CA SER A 167 -8.46 -8.11 20.13
C SER A 167 -7.06 -7.72 19.69
N LEU A 168 -6.97 -6.68 18.86
CA LEU A 168 -5.70 -6.00 18.62
C LEU A 168 -5.20 -5.37 19.91
N LYS A 169 -3.88 -5.40 20.08
CA LYS A 169 -3.17 -4.93 21.25
C LYS A 169 -2.11 -3.92 20.84
N LEU A 170 -2.00 -2.86 21.62
CA LEU A 170 -0.92 -1.89 21.54
C LEU A 170 -0.25 -1.78 22.90
N GLU A 171 0.51 -2.84 23.23
CA GLU A 171 1.14 -3.00 24.55
C GLU A 171 2.66 -2.86 24.46
N ASN A 172 3.33 -3.50 23.48
CA ASN A 172 4.77 -3.39 23.33
C ASN A 172 5.20 -3.47 21.85
N PRO A 173 5.73 -2.39 21.27
CA PRO A 173 5.91 -1.06 21.86
C PRO A 173 4.57 -0.31 22.03
N HIS A 174 4.51 0.58 23.02
CA HIS A 174 3.31 1.36 23.34
C HIS A 174 3.01 2.45 22.28
N LEU A 175 1.79 2.98 22.32
CA LEU A 175 1.24 3.96 21.35
C LEU A 175 2.21 5.09 21.00
N ASN A 176 2.87 5.69 21.98
CA ASN A 176 3.79 6.82 21.77
C ASN A 176 4.96 6.49 20.82
N VAL A 177 5.45 5.25 20.86
CA VAL A 177 6.54 4.81 19.98
C VAL A 177 6.04 4.64 18.55
N LEU A 178 4.82 4.11 18.39
CA LEU A 178 4.16 3.96 17.09
C LEU A 178 3.97 5.34 16.43
N ILE A 179 3.29 6.25 17.12
CA ILE A 179 2.95 7.58 16.57
C ILE A 179 4.15 8.53 16.49
N GLY A 180 5.10 8.44 17.43
CA GLY A 180 6.28 9.32 17.44
C GLY A 180 7.17 9.13 16.20
N ASN A 181 7.04 7.97 15.56
CA ASN A 181 7.75 7.62 14.33
C ASN A 181 6.96 7.98 13.06
N LEU A 182 5.64 8.23 13.13
CA LEU A 182 4.78 8.51 11.98
C LEU A 182 4.63 10.03 11.81
N SER A 183 5.61 10.66 11.14
CA SER A 183 5.73 12.11 11.04
C SER A 183 4.62 12.81 10.24
N GLU A 184 3.98 12.10 9.31
CA GLU A 184 2.91 12.64 8.45
C GLU A 184 1.50 12.23 8.91
N LEU A 185 1.37 11.51 10.04
CA LEU A 185 0.09 10.98 10.50
C LEU A 185 -0.84 12.12 10.94
N ILE A 186 -2.02 12.16 10.33
CA ILE A 186 -3.09 13.12 10.62
C ILE A 186 -4.27 12.40 11.27
N GLU A 187 -4.64 11.22 10.78
CA GLU A 187 -5.82 10.48 11.22
C GLU A 187 -5.43 9.11 11.78
N LEU A 188 -5.85 8.85 13.02
CA LEU A 188 -5.59 7.59 13.72
C LEU A 188 -6.86 7.08 14.40
N HIS A 189 -7.35 5.93 13.93
CA HIS A 189 -8.54 5.26 14.48
C HIS A 189 -8.12 3.97 15.20
N LEU A 190 -8.34 3.92 16.50
CA LEU A 190 -8.00 2.78 17.37
C LEU A 190 -9.20 2.28 18.20
N ASP A 191 -10.42 2.63 17.80
CA ASP A 191 -11.62 2.16 18.49
C ASP A 191 -11.63 0.62 18.64
N GLY A 192 -11.84 0.13 19.86
CA GLY A 192 -11.83 -1.31 20.17
C GLY A 192 -10.45 -1.99 20.21
N VAL A 193 -9.35 -1.26 19.99
CA VAL A 193 -7.99 -1.75 20.24
C VAL A 193 -7.69 -1.71 21.74
N ASN A 194 -7.10 -2.78 22.27
CA ASN A 194 -6.63 -2.82 23.65
C ASN A 194 -5.30 -2.07 23.77
N ILE A 195 -5.35 -0.84 24.27
CA ILE A 195 -4.18 0.02 24.46
C ILE A 195 -3.81 0.00 25.94
N SER A 196 -2.63 -0.54 26.28
CA SER A 196 -2.09 -0.38 27.63
C SER A 196 -1.37 0.97 27.72
N ALA A 197 -2.10 2.02 28.10
CA ALA A 197 -1.54 3.34 28.38
C ALA A 197 -1.71 3.68 29.86
N HIS A 198 -0.62 4.10 30.51
CA HIS A 198 -0.70 4.79 31.80
C HIS A 198 -1.06 6.26 31.55
N GLY A 199 -2.10 6.76 32.22
CA GLY A 199 -2.91 7.95 31.88
C GLY A 199 -2.25 9.33 31.74
N ALA A 200 -0.92 9.45 31.58
CA ALA A 200 -0.20 10.70 31.35
C ALA A 200 0.51 10.79 29.98
N GLN A 201 0.32 9.80 29.09
CA GLN A 201 1.00 9.70 27.80
C GLN A 201 -0.01 9.81 26.66
N TRP A 202 -0.38 11.05 26.31
CA TRP A 202 -1.42 11.34 25.32
C TRP A 202 -0.81 11.76 23.98
N VAL A 203 -1.54 11.42 22.91
CA VAL A 203 -1.24 11.70 21.50
C VAL A 203 -1.06 13.22 21.28
N PRO A 204 -0.11 13.68 20.45
CA PRO A 204 0.02 15.09 20.10
C PRO A 204 -1.28 15.69 19.56
N SER A 205 -1.57 16.95 19.90
CA SER A 205 -2.85 17.63 19.58
C SER A 205 -3.12 17.88 18.10
N TYR A 206 -2.18 17.57 17.20
CA TYR A 206 -2.36 17.71 15.76
C TYR A 206 -2.90 16.43 15.10
N ILE A 207 -2.99 15.32 15.83
CA ILE A 207 -3.50 14.05 15.31
C ILE A 207 -4.98 13.94 15.68
N ILE A 208 -5.85 13.78 14.67
CA ILE A 208 -7.24 13.40 14.88
C ILE A 208 -7.24 11.97 15.38
N PHE A 209 -7.62 11.80 16.63
CA PHE A 209 -7.57 10.53 17.34
C PHE A 209 -8.97 10.13 17.76
N THR A 210 -9.42 8.95 17.31
CA THR A 210 -10.61 8.31 17.87
C THR A 210 -10.22 7.00 18.53
N ALA A 211 -10.39 6.96 19.85
CA ALA A 211 -10.35 5.71 20.60
C ALA A 211 -11.39 5.75 21.72
N LYS A 212 -12.31 4.80 21.66
CA LYS A 212 -13.22 4.48 22.75
C LYS A 212 -12.52 3.51 23.70
N VAL A 213 -11.82 4.06 24.69
CA VAL A 213 -11.33 3.29 25.85
C VAL A 213 -12.47 3.25 26.88
N GLU A 214 -12.67 2.10 27.55
CA GLU A 214 -13.74 1.88 28.54
C GLU A 214 -14.02 3.13 29.40
N GLY A 215 -15.15 3.80 29.13
CA GLY A 215 -15.68 4.91 29.94
C GLY A 215 -15.26 6.32 29.57
N VAL A 216 -14.41 6.56 28.56
CA VAL A 216 -14.10 7.93 28.09
C VAL A 216 -14.15 7.98 26.57
N GLU A 217 -15.13 8.71 26.04
CA GLU A 217 -15.14 9.12 24.63
C GLU A 217 -14.13 10.25 24.48
N LEU A 218 -13.00 9.95 23.86
CA LEU A 218 -11.94 10.93 23.61
C LEU A 218 -12.06 11.33 22.15
N VAL A 219 -12.94 12.30 21.91
CA VAL A 219 -13.01 13.01 20.64
C VAL A 219 -12.25 14.32 20.84
N GLN A 220 -11.03 14.40 20.31
CA GLN A 220 -10.37 15.69 20.12
C GLN A 220 -10.62 16.15 18.68
N PHE A 221 -11.22 17.34 18.56
CA PHE A 221 -11.35 18.10 17.31
C PHE A 221 -10.11 18.94 17.08
#